data_AF-A0A0D2TZN6-F1
#
_entry.id   AF-A0A0D2TZN6-F1
#
_cell.length_a   1.000
_cell.length_b   1.000
_cell.length_c   1.000
_cell.angle_alpha   90.00
_cell.angle_beta   90.00
_cell.angle_gamma   90.00
#
_symmetry.space_group_name_H-M   'P 1'
#
loop_
_entity.id
_entity.type
_entity.pdbx_description
1 polymer ?
#
loop_
_entity_poly.entity_id
_entity_poly.type
_entity_poly.pdbx_seq_one_letter_code
_entity_poly.pdbx_strand_id
1 'polypeptide(L)'
;MDCELKKDCHDGIVVNGGSDGLLLSHANSNKLIIDTDPGIDDSMAIFMAFQNPEYEILGLTTIFGNVQTEDATRNALLLCEIAGRPDVPVAQGSPEPLTGGRPIVADFVHGSDGLGNILLSPPKTSKSDKAASEFLVEKVSEYPGEVSILALGPLTNLALAIKRDSSFASKVKNIVVLGGSFFALGNVNPAAEANIYGDPEAADVVFTSGANIVIVGLNITTQVLMTGENLAVILLSKQVSFAFIFEVVILTMKHHLFIR
;
A
#
# COMPACT_ATOMS: atom_id res chain seq x y z
N MET A 1 -41.07 52.40 30.44
CA MET A 1 -39.91 51.50 30.51
C MET A 1 -40.35 50.23 29.85
N ASP A 2 -39.81 50.07 28.65
CA ASP A 2 -40.42 49.37 27.53
C ASP A 2 -40.27 47.86 27.60
N CYS A 3 -41.29 47.15 27.16
CA CYS A 3 -41.16 45.79 26.70
C CYS A 3 -42.24 45.55 25.63
N GLU A 4 -41.88 45.85 24.38
CA GLU A 4 -42.71 45.54 23.23
C GLU A 4 -42.56 44.08 22.79
N LEU A 5 -43.68 43.63 22.26
CA LEU A 5 -44.07 42.28 21.91
C LEU A 5 -43.52 41.81 20.56
N LYS A 6 -43.36 40.47 20.50
CA LYS A 6 -43.86 39.55 19.47
C LYS A 6 -43.07 39.30 18.17
N LYS A 7 -43.02 37.97 17.91
CA LYS A 7 -43.38 37.21 16.70
C LYS A 7 -42.28 36.88 15.68
N ASP A 8 -42.09 35.56 15.56
CA ASP A 8 -42.01 34.73 14.35
C ASP A 8 -41.61 35.40 13.03
N CYS A 9 -40.64 34.79 12.33
CA CYS A 9 -40.92 34.18 11.02
C CYS A 9 -39.72 33.44 10.43
N HIS A 10 -40.09 32.52 9.55
CA HIS A 10 -39.31 31.71 8.63
C HIS A 10 -38.39 32.47 7.66
N ASP A 11 -37.46 31.68 7.12
CA ASP A 11 -36.77 31.74 5.83
C ASP A 11 -35.80 32.90 5.54
N GLY A 12 -34.57 32.51 5.23
CA GLY A 12 -33.55 33.38 4.66
C GLY A 12 -32.34 32.59 4.17
N ILE A 13 -32.51 31.76 3.13
CA ILE A 13 -31.38 31.40 2.26
C ILE A 13 -30.98 32.68 1.53
N VAL A 14 -29.86 33.26 1.94
CA VAL A 14 -29.20 34.34 1.18
C VAL A 14 -28.34 33.67 0.12
N VAL A 15 -28.83 33.62 -1.12
CA VAL A 15 -28.01 33.30 -2.29
C VAL A 15 -27.33 34.58 -2.73
N ASN A 16 -26.06 34.78 -2.33
CA ASN A 16 -25.20 35.74 -2.99
C ASN A 16 -24.34 35.01 -4.01
N GLY A 17 -24.61 35.29 -5.29
CA GLY A 17 -23.80 34.86 -6.41
C GLY A 17 -22.44 35.55 -6.35
N GLY A 18 -21.40 34.74 -6.14
CA GLY A 18 -20.01 35.15 -6.21
C GLY A 18 -19.18 33.89 -6.46
N SER A 19 -18.46 33.89 -7.58
CA SER A 19 -17.53 32.86 -7.98
C SER A 19 -16.35 32.78 -7.01
N ASP A 20 -16.50 32.01 -5.94
CA ASP A 20 -15.41 31.55 -5.11
C ASP A 20 -15.38 30.04 -5.16
N GLY A 21 -14.27 29.50 -5.70
CA GLY A 21 -14.01 28.08 -5.69
C GLY A 21 -14.15 27.56 -4.27
N LEU A 22 -14.91 26.47 -4.12
CA LEU A 22 -14.85 25.67 -2.91
C LEU A 22 -13.40 25.19 -2.77
N LEU A 23 -12.60 25.95 -2.05
CA LEU A 23 -11.52 25.41 -1.23
C LEU A 23 -12.22 24.47 -0.24
N LEU A 24 -12.35 23.21 -0.65
CA LEU A 24 -12.55 22.10 0.28
C LEU A 24 -11.40 22.24 1.28
N SER A 25 -11.73 22.70 2.47
CA SER A 25 -10.86 22.61 3.63
C SER A 25 -10.36 21.16 3.69
N HIS A 26 -9.05 20.93 3.59
CA HIS A 26 -8.43 19.61 3.70
C HIS A 26 -8.49 19.10 5.15
N ALA A 27 -9.68 19.07 5.73
CA ALA A 27 -9.95 18.52 7.04
C ALA A 27 -9.92 16.99 6.89
N ASN A 28 -8.85 16.38 7.41
CA ASN A 28 -8.67 14.94 7.64
C ASN A 28 -8.42 14.02 6.42
N SER A 29 -7.49 14.35 5.52
CA SER A 29 -6.95 13.31 4.64
C SER A 29 -6.10 12.33 5.47
N ASN A 30 -6.37 11.03 5.37
CA ASN A 30 -5.62 10.00 6.08
C ASN A 30 -4.25 9.83 5.41
N LYS A 31 -3.19 10.22 6.11
CA LYS A 31 -1.80 10.06 5.63
C LYS A 31 -1.41 8.59 5.59
N LEU A 32 -0.99 8.13 4.41
CA LEU A 32 -0.67 6.73 4.17
C LEU A 32 0.71 6.59 3.54
N ILE A 33 1.51 5.68 4.08
CA ILE A 33 2.69 5.11 3.42
C ILE A 33 2.37 3.65 3.10
N ILE A 34 2.73 3.20 1.90
CA ILE A 34 2.57 1.80 1.49
C ILE A 34 3.96 1.17 1.39
N ASP A 35 4.23 0.17 2.22
CA ASP A 35 5.44 -0.66 2.17
C ASP A 35 5.11 -1.94 1.38
N THR A 36 5.75 -2.14 0.24
CA THR A 36 5.27 -3.06 -0.80
C THR A 36 6.42 -3.68 -1.59
N ASP A 37 6.19 -4.84 -2.16
CA ASP A 37 7.08 -5.58 -3.03
C ASP A 37 6.38 -5.84 -4.36
N PRO A 38 6.10 -4.79 -5.19
CA PRO A 38 4.99 -4.81 -6.12
C PRO A 38 4.91 -6.04 -7.01
N GLY A 39 4.03 -6.94 -6.59
CA GLY A 39 3.42 -7.98 -7.38
C GLY A 39 2.09 -7.49 -7.97
N ILE A 40 1.20 -8.43 -8.22
CA ILE A 40 -0.01 -8.20 -9.01
C ILE A 40 -1.11 -7.63 -8.13
N ASP A 41 -1.30 -8.25 -6.99
CA ASP A 41 -2.15 -7.82 -5.89
C ASP A 41 -1.65 -6.51 -5.25
N ASP A 42 -0.34 -6.33 -5.05
CA ASP A 42 0.21 -5.03 -4.63
C ASP A 42 -0.16 -3.91 -5.60
N SER A 43 0.00 -4.16 -6.91
CA SER A 43 -0.35 -3.19 -7.95
C SER A 43 -1.81 -2.78 -7.84
N MET A 44 -2.71 -3.74 -7.59
CA MET A 44 -4.12 -3.46 -7.34
C MET A 44 -4.33 -2.59 -6.10
N ALA A 45 -3.69 -2.93 -4.97
CA ALA A 45 -3.78 -2.17 -3.73
C ALA A 45 -3.29 -0.72 -3.90
N ILE A 46 -2.17 -0.52 -4.59
CA ILE A 46 -1.60 0.81 -4.89
C ILE A 46 -2.57 1.63 -5.74
N PHE A 47 -3.12 1.06 -6.82
CA PHE A 47 -4.09 1.78 -7.65
C PHE A 47 -5.40 2.10 -6.93
N MET A 48 -5.86 1.20 -6.05
CA MET A 48 -7.03 1.45 -5.20
C MET A 48 -6.75 2.60 -4.24
N ALA A 49 -5.56 2.65 -3.64
CA ALA A 49 -5.15 3.72 -2.74
C ALA A 49 -5.06 5.07 -3.48
N PHE A 50 -4.46 5.13 -4.67
CA PHE A 50 -4.39 6.35 -5.47
C PHE A 50 -5.75 6.88 -5.95
N GLN A 51 -6.73 6.00 -6.13
CA GLN A 51 -8.09 6.38 -6.52
C GLN A 51 -8.98 6.77 -5.34
N ASN A 52 -8.56 6.52 -4.09
CA ASN A 52 -9.35 6.83 -2.92
C ASN A 52 -9.02 8.25 -2.39
N PRO A 53 -9.94 9.23 -2.51
CA PRO A 53 -9.69 10.61 -2.10
C PRO A 53 -9.57 10.79 -0.58
N GLU A 54 -9.91 9.78 0.23
CA GLU A 54 -9.74 9.83 1.68
C GLU A 54 -8.28 9.67 2.13
N TYR A 55 -7.38 9.24 1.23
CA TYR A 55 -5.98 9.00 1.55
C TYR A 55 -5.05 10.01 0.86
N GLU A 56 -4.14 10.55 1.67
CA GLU A 56 -2.97 11.29 1.20
C GLU A 56 -1.79 10.32 1.16
N ILE A 57 -1.42 9.86 -0.04
CA ILE A 57 -0.28 8.97 -0.19
C ILE A 57 1.01 9.76 -0.06
N LEU A 58 1.70 9.59 1.07
CA LEU A 58 2.95 10.29 1.37
C LEU A 58 4.15 9.73 0.59
N GLY A 59 4.08 8.44 0.23
CA GLY A 59 5.13 7.75 -0.49
C GLY A 59 4.93 6.24 -0.51
N LEU A 60 5.71 5.58 -1.34
CA LEU A 60 5.85 4.13 -1.37
C LEU A 60 7.23 3.76 -0.84
N THR A 61 7.32 2.71 -0.03
CA THR A 61 8.57 2.07 0.34
C THR A 61 8.62 0.68 -0.27
N THR A 62 9.76 0.29 -0.82
CA THR A 62 9.88 -0.98 -1.55
C THR A 62 10.70 -2.02 -0.81
N ILE A 63 10.30 -3.28 -0.88
CA ILE A 63 10.98 -4.41 -0.24
C ILE A 63 11.05 -5.61 -1.20
N PHE A 64 11.85 -6.62 -0.86
CA PHE A 64 11.85 -7.91 -1.55
C PHE A 64 10.62 -8.73 -1.15
N GLY A 65 10.27 -9.74 -1.93
CA GLY A 65 9.20 -10.70 -1.60
C GLY A 65 8.70 -11.37 -2.87
N ASN A 66 7.74 -10.78 -3.56
CA ASN A 66 7.31 -11.22 -4.89
C ASN A 66 8.45 -11.13 -5.91
N VAL A 67 9.29 -10.10 -5.79
CA VAL A 67 10.48 -9.86 -6.61
C VAL A 67 11.65 -9.37 -5.75
N GLN A 68 12.82 -9.16 -6.37
CA GLN A 68 13.96 -8.52 -5.70
C GLN A 68 13.65 -7.04 -5.44
N THR A 69 14.26 -6.44 -4.43
CA THR A 69 13.97 -5.06 -4.00
C THR A 69 14.20 -4.03 -5.12
N GLU A 70 15.20 -4.22 -5.98
CA GLU A 70 15.44 -3.37 -7.15
C GLU A 70 14.29 -3.42 -8.14
N ASP A 71 13.77 -4.62 -8.42
CA ASP A 71 12.64 -4.82 -9.33
C ASP A 71 11.35 -4.26 -8.72
N ALA A 72 11.12 -4.48 -7.42
CA ALA A 72 10.02 -3.87 -6.67
C ALA A 72 10.07 -2.34 -6.78
N THR A 73 11.26 -1.74 -6.68
CA THR A 73 11.45 -0.29 -6.82
C THR A 73 11.14 0.20 -8.22
N ARG A 74 11.62 -0.51 -9.25
CA ARG A 74 11.28 -0.23 -10.65
C ARG A 74 9.77 -0.30 -10.87
N ASN A 75 9.11 -1.32 -10.33
CA ASN A 75 7.68 -1.55 -10.46
C ASN A 75 6.89 -0.43 -9.79
N ALA A 76 7.22 -0.07 -8.55
CA ALA A 76 6.57 1.02 -7.83
C ALA A 76 6.63 2.37 -8.60
N LEU A 77 7.80 2.70 -9.18
CA LEU A 77 7.95 3.90 -10.01
C LEU A 77 7.05 3.86 -11.25
N LEU A 78 6.97 2.70 -11.93
CA LEU A 78 6.08 2.52 -13.09
C LEU A 78 4.61 2.66 -12.70
N LEU A 79 4.21 2.07 -11.58
CA LEU A 79 2.83 2.16 -11.08
C LEU A 79 2.46 3.62 -10.75
N CYS A 80 3.36 4.38 -10.14
CA CYS A 80 3.19 5.82 -9.93
C CYS A 80 3.00 6.57 -11.27
N GLU A 81 3.83 6.30 -12.28
CA GLU A 81 3.71 6.92 -13.60
C GLU A 81 2.40 6.56 -14.31
N ILE A 82 2.00 5.28 -14.28
CA ILE A 82 0.75 4.78 -14.85
C ILE A 82 -0.47 5.40 -14.15
N ALA A 83 -0.40 5.59 -12.84
CA ALA A 83 -1.44 6.25 -12.06
C ALA A 83 -1.51 7.77 -12.30
N GLY A 84 -0.59 8.35 -13.08
CA GLY A 84 -0.49 9.80 -13.26
C GLY A 84 -0.02 10.53 -12.00
N ARG A 85 0.72 9.83 -11.12
CA ARG A 85 1.25 10.32 -9.84
C ARG A 85 2.78 10.21 -9.76
N PRO A 86 3.54 10.74 -10.75
CA PRO A 86 5.00 10.69 -10.74
C PRO A 86 5.64 11.54 -9.62
N ASP A 87 4.83 12.36 -8.93
CA ASP A 87 5.20 13.17 -7.78
C ASP A 87 5.39 12.36 -6.49
N VAL A 88 4.79 11.16 -6.40
CA VAL A 88 4.83 10.34 -5.19
C VAL A 88 6.22 9.73 -5.02
N PRO A 89 6.91 9.99 -3.90
CA PRO A 89 8.27 9.48 -3.69
C PRO A 89 8.24 7.96 -3.49
N VAL A 90 9.21 7.28 -4.10
CA VAL A 90 9.47 5.84 -3.92
C VAL A 90 10.82 5.67 -3.25
N ALA A 91 10.87 5.17 -2.02
CA ALA A 91 12.11 4.95 -1.28
C ALA A 91 12.47 3.46 -1.26
N GLN A 92 13.67 3.13 -1.75
CA GLN A 92 14.14 1.75 -1.82
C GLN A 92 14.52 1.21 -0.44
N GLY A 93 14.03 0.03 -0.09
CA GLY A 93 14.30 -0.63 1.19
C GLY A 93 15.44 -1.63 1.16
N SER A 94 15.40 -2.55 2.13
CA SER A 94 16.43 -3.56 2.31
C SER A 94 16.48 -4.54 1.12
N PRO A 95 17.67 -4.93 0.63
CA PRO A 95 17.80 -5.98 -0.38
C PRO A 95 17.76 -7.41 0.22
N GLU A 96 17.76 -7.54 1.54
CA GLU A 96 17.84 -8.82 2.26
C GLU A 96 17.07 -8.77 3.60
N PRO A 97 16.67 -9.93 4.15
CA PRO A 97 16.05 -10.00 5.48
C PRO A 97 17.03 -9.56 6.58
N LEU A 98 16.52 -9.32 7.79
CA LEU A 98 17.32 -8.86 8.93
C LEU A 98 18.50 -9.79 9.30
N THR A 99 18.34 -11.10 9.07
CA THR A 99 19.39 -12.09 9.32
C THR A 99 20.46 -12.13 8.22
N GLY A 100 20.27 -11.35 7.15
CA GLY A 100 21.08 -11.35 5.94
C GLY A 100 20.83 -12.55 5.04
N GLY A 101 21.36 -12.48 3.83
CA GLY A 101 21.30 -13.56 2.84
C GLY A 101 20.37 -13.26 1.67
N ARG A 102 20.40 -14.12 0.65
CA ARG A 102 19.60 -13.92 -0.55
C ARG A 102 18.12 -14.13 -0.23
N PRO A 103 17.24 -13.14 -0.47
CA PRO A 103 15.81 -13.31 -0.23
C PRO A 103 15.22 -14.36 -1.17
N ILE A 104 14.26 -15.13 -0.66
CA ILE A 104 13.44 -16.04 -1.45
C ILE A 104 12.38 -15.21 -2.15
N VAL A 105 12.26 -15.33 -3.47
CA VAL A 105 11.27 -14.57 -4.25
C VAL A 105 10.23 -15.45 -4.92
N ALA A 106 9.00 -14.94 -5.07
CA ALA A 106 7.86 -15.65 -5.65
C ALA A 106 7.67 -15.39 -7.17
N ASP A 107 8.77 -15.46 -7.93
CA ASP A 107 8.79 -15.21 -9.38
C ASP A 107 7.86 -16.13 -10.20
N PHE A 108 7.62 -17.35 -9.71
CA PHE A 108 6.70 -18.32 -10.31
C PHE A 108 5.22 -17.90 -10.26
N VAL A 109 4.85 -16.95 -9.39
CA VAL A 109 3.47 -16.41 -9.27
C VAL A 109 3.33 -15.10 -10.05
N HIS A 110 4.30 -14.20 -9.89
CA HIS A 110 4.19 -12.81 -10.35
C HIS A 110 4.91 -12.54 -11.69
N GLY A 111 5.61 -13.54 -12.23
CA GLY A 111 6.46 -13.41 -13.41
C GLY A 111 7.87 -12.94 -13.04
N SER A 112 8.78 -13.02 -14.00
CA SER A 112 10.19 -12.70 -13.78
C SER A 112 10.45 -11.22 -13.46
N ASP A 113 9.52 -10.34 -13.81
CA ASP A 113 9.57 -8.91 -13.59
C ASP A 113 8.60 -8.41 -12.50
N GLY A 114 7.83 -9.32 -11.89
CA GLY A 114 6.80 -9.03 -10.88
C GLY A 114 5.47 -8.48 -11.41
N LEU A 115 5.38 -8.14 -12.70
CA LEU A 115 4.21 -7.51 -13.33
C LEU A 115 3.67 -8.36 -14.48
N GLY A 116 3.77 -9.68 -14.37
CA GLY A 116 3.21 -10.61 -15.35
C GLY A 116 3.99 -10.67 -16.68
N ASN A 117 5.23 -10.17 -16.73
CA ASN A 117 6.08 -10.06 -17.92
C ASN A 117 5.48 -9.15 -19.02
N ILE A 118 4.74 -8.12 -18.61
CA ILE A 118 4.29 -7.07 -19.52
C ILE A 118 5.52 -6.23 -19.86
N LEU A 119 5.93 -6.22 -21.13
CA LEU A 119 7.11 -5.51 -21.63
C LEU A 119 6.94 -3.98 -21.54
N LEU A 120 7.05 -3.43 -20.34
CA LEU A 120 6.95 -2.00 -20.07
C LEU A 120 8.29 -1.30 -20.35
N SER A 121 8.22 -0.07 -20.82
CA SER A 121 9.41 0.79 -20.86
C SER A 121 9.90 1.08 -19.45
N PRO A 122 11.22 1.29 -19.22
CA PRO A 122 11.73 1.69 -17.92
C PRO A 122 11.09 2.99 -17.40
N PRO A 123 10.96 3.17 -16.07
CA PRO A 123 10.43 4.39 -15.50
C PRO A 123 11.32 5.59 -15.86
N LYS A 124 10.70 6.75 -16.05
CA LYS A 124 11.40 8.03 -16.30
C LYS A 124 11.76 8.74 -15.00
N THR A 125 11.01 8.46 -13.94
CA THR A 125 11.23 8.94 -12.59
C THR A 125 12.34 8.15 -11.89
N SER A 126 12.89 8.72 -10.82
CA SER A 126 13.93 8.10 -10.01
C SER A 126 13.44 7.90 -8.58
N LYS A 127 13.94 6.85 -7.93
CA LYS A 127 13.72 6.63 -6.50
C LYS A 127 14.27 7.79 -5.66
N SER A 128 13.75 7.93 -4.45
CA SER A 128 14.29 8.80 -3.42
C SER A 128 15.73 8.41 -3.07
N ASP A 129 16.55 9.39 -2.70
CA ASP A 129 17.90 9.18 -2.17
C ASP A 129 17.90 8.56 -0.76
N LYS A 130 16.75 8.55 -0.08
CA LYS A 130 16.59 7.99 1.27
C LYS A 130 16.30 6.49 1.19
N ALA A 131 16.89 5.74 2.11
CA ALA A 131 16.48 4.36 2.33
C ALA A 131 15.04 4.31 2.89
N ALA A 132 14.27 3.27 2.58
CA ALA A 132 12.87 3.12 3.04
C ALA A 132 12.71 3.31 4.55
N SER A 133 13.58 2.69 5.34
CA SER A 133 13.53 2.81 6.81
C SER A 133 13.87 4.21 7.32
N GLU A 134 14.60 5.03 6.55
CA GLU A 134 14.86 6.45 6.86
C GLU A 134 13.65 7.29 6.50
N PHE A 135 13.09 7.05 5.31
CA PHE A 135 11.88 7.68 4.83
C PHE A 135 10.70 7.46 5.79
N LEU A 136 10.51 6.22 6.28
CA LEU A 136 9.50 5.88 7.28
C LEU A 136 9.69 6.69 8.57
N VAL A 137 10.89 6.67 9.16
CA VAL A 137 11.17 7.40 10.41
C VAL A 137 10.95 8.89 10.24
N GLU A 138 11.39 9.46 9.12
CA GLU A 138 11.20 10.87 8.82
C GLU A 138 9.72 11.24 8.73
N LYS A 139 8.95 10.54 7.89
CA LYS A 139 7.55 10.89 7.66
C LYS A 139 6.67 10.67 8.90
N VAL A 140 6.92 9.60 9.65
CA VAL A 140 6.23 9.36 10.92
C VAL A 140 6.63 10.40 11.98
N SER A 141 7.86 10.92 11.96
CA SER A 141 8.29 12.00 12.86
C SER A 141 7.75 13.37 12.46
N GLU A 142 7.53 13.60 11.17
CA GLU A 142 6.95 14.82 10.63
C GLU A 142 5.46 14.95 11.03
N TYR A 143 4.73 13.83 11.09
CA TYR A 143 3.30 13.78 11.43
C TYR A 143 3.00 12.73 12.52
N PRO A 144 3.47 12.94 13.77
CA PRO A 144 3.28 11.98 14.85
C PRO A 144 1.79 11.78 15.18
N GLY A 145 1.34 10.53 15.18
CA GLY A 145 -0.04 10.12 15.42
C GLY A 145 -0.95 10.20 14.19
N GLU A 146 -0.43 10.61 13.03
CA GLU A 146 -1.24 10.84 11.82
C GLU A 146 -0.95 9.83 10.69
N VAL A 147 0.28 9.31 10.60
CA VAL A 147 0.68 8.41 9.50
C VAL A 147 0.27 6.97 9.77
N SER A 148 -0.56 6.44 8.89
CA SER A 148 -0.85 5.01 8.76
C SER A 148 0.16 4.34 7.83
N ILE A 149 0.55 3.11 8.13
CA ILE A 149 1.42 2.31 7.24
C ILE A 149 0.65 1.07 6.79
N LEU A 150 0.58 0.85 5.49
CA LEU A 150 0.08 -0.38 4.89
C LEU A 150 1.26 -1.23 4.44
N ALA A 151 1.57 -2.29 5.18
CA ALA A 151 2.64 -3.22 4.87
C ALA A 151 2.09 -4.42 4.09
N LEU A 152 2.46 -4.50 2.82
CA LEU A 152 2.02 -5.48 1.84
C LEU A 152 3.05 -6.59 1.58
N GLY A 153 4.30 -6.39 2.01
CA GLY A 153 5.40 -7.35 1.88
C GLY A 153 6.06 -7.73 3.21
N PRO A 154 7.24 -8.38 3.17
CA PRO A 154 8.07 -8.65 4.33
C PRO A 154 8.37 -7.41 5.19
N LEU A 155 8.33 -7.59 6.51
CA LEU A 155 8.31 -6.48 7.48
C LEU A 155 9.68 -5.85 7.78
N THR A 156 10.70 -6.16 6.97
CA THR A 156 12.10 -5.75 7.18
C THR A 156 12.26 -4.24 7.28
N ASN A 157 11.63 -3.47 6.40
CA ASN A 157 11.71 -2.01 6.40
C ASN A 157 11.16 -1.41 7.70
N LEU A 158 10.01 -1.91 8.16
CA LEU A 158 9.37 -1.48 9.41
C LEU A 158 10.22 -1.86 10.62
N ALA A 159 10.74 -3.09 10.67
CA ALA A 159 11.61 -3.52 11.76
C ALA A 159 12.90 -2.68 11.83
N LEU A 160 13.49 -2.34 10.69
CA LEU A 160 14.63 -1.42 10.62
C LEU A 160 14.26 0.01 11.08
N ALA A 161 13.07 0.50 10.73
CA ALA A 161 12.58 1.81 11.20
C ALA A 161 12.42 1.83 12.73
N ILE A 162 11.82 0.79 13.31
CA ILE A 162 11.67 0.62 14.77
C ILE A 162 13.04 0.55 15.46
N LYS A 163 13.99 -0.18 14.89
CA LYS A 163 15.36 -0.26 15.43
C LYS A 163 16.12 1.07 15.32
N ARG A 164 15.89 1.84 14.25
CA ARG A 164 16.51 3.16 14.05
C ARG A 164 15.97 4.20 15.03
N ASP A 165 14.67 4.16 15.33
CA ASP A 165 14.01 5.10 16.22
C ASP A 165 13.08 4.37 17.20
N SER A 166 13.53 4.27 18.46
CA SER A 166 12.77 3.63 19.55
C SER A 166 11.40 4.27 19.83
N SER A 167 11.16 5.51 19.39
CA SER A 167 9.86 6.18 19.52
C SER A 167 8.92 5.93 18.34
N PHE A 168 9.40 5.33 17.25
CA PHE A 168 8.65 5.10 16.01
C PHE A 168 7.29 4.42 16.25
N ALA A 169 7.29 3.35 17.04
CA ALA A 169 6.09 2.57 17.35
C ALA A 169 5.01 3.39 18.07
N SER A 170 5.41 4.41 18.85
CA SER A 170 4.49 5.32 19.54
C SER A 170 4.01 6.49 18.68
N LYS A 171 4.73 6.79 17.59
CA LYS A 171 4.42 7.91 16.68
C LYS A 171 3.60 7.48 15.47
N VAL A 172 3.68 6.22 15.05
CA VAL A 172 2.83 5.72 13.96
C VAL A 172 1.37 5.66 14.43
N LYS A 173 0.42 6.10 13.60
CA LYS A 173 -1.02 6.06 13.92
C LYS A 173 -1.51 4.63 14.05
N ASN A 174 -1.21 3.83 13.03
CA ASN A 174 -1.41 2.38 13.00
C ASN A 174 -0.59 1.75 11.85
N ILE A 175 -0.34 0.46 11.98
CA ILE A 175 0.28 -0.38 10.95
C ILE A 175 -0.74 -1.45 10.57
N VAL A 176 -1.12 -1.52 9.30
CA VAL A 176 -1.95 -2.57 8.73
C VAL A 176 -1.03 -3.52 7.98
N VAL A 177 -0.95 -4.77 8.42
CA VAL A 177 -0.07 -5.80 7.85
C VAL A 177 -0.91 -6.79 7.07
N LEU A 178 -0.61 -6.96 5.78
CA LEU A 178 -1.01 -8.15 5.02
C LEU A 178 0.01 -9.25 5.32
N GLY A 179 -0.40 -10.25 6.09
CA GLY A 179 0.50 -11.36 6.41
C GLY A 179 0.01 -12.26 7.54
N GLY A 180 0.64 -13.42 7.64
CA GLY A 180 0.34 -14.43 8.64
C GLY A 180 -0.87 -15.32 8.29
N SER A 181 -1.01 -16.40 9.04
CA SER A 181 -2.15 -17.32 8.93
C SER A 181 -2.59 -17.76 10.32
N PHE A 182 -3.79 -17.32 10.72
CA PHE A 182 -4.30 -17.57 12.08
C PHE A 182 -5.38 -18.64 12.03
N PHE A 183 -5.09 -19.80 12.63
CA PHE A 183 -5.98 -20.97 12.61
C PHE A 183 -6.34 -21.46 11.19
N ALA A 184 -5.41 -21.27 10.24
CA ALA A 184 -5.52 -21.70 8.85
C ALA A 184 -4.15 -22.18 8.34
N LEU A 185 -4.13 -22.74 7.12
CA LEU A 185 -2.88 -23.16 6.46
C LEU A 185 -2.11 -21.95 5.92
N GLY A 186 -0.80 -22.09 5.84
CA GLY A 186 0.08 -21.17 5.12
C GLY A 186 0.06 -21.37 3.59
N ASN A 187 0.66 -20.44 2.84
CA ASN A 187 0.77 -20.48 1.38
C ASN A 187 2.19 -20.79 0.87
N VAL A 188 3.23 -20.61 1.69
CA VAL A 188 4.60 -21.06 1.38
C VAL A 188 4.80 -22.51 1.77
N ASN A 189 4.38 -22.84 2.98
CA ASN A 189 4.31 -24.20 3.50
C ASN A 189 3.07 -24.29 4.40
N PRO A 190 2.68 -25.49 4.89
CA PRO A 190 1.44 -25.62 5.67
C PRO A 190 1.35 -24.72 6.91
N ALA A 191 2.47 -24.21 7.44
CA ALA A 191 2.52 -23.40 8.64
C ALA A 191 2.72 -21.90 8.40
N ALA A 192 3.30 -21.50 7.26
CA ALA A 192 3.79 -20.13 7.07
C ALA A 192 3.18 -19.42 5.85
N GLU A 193 2.87 -18.14 6.06
CA GLU A 193 2.47 -17.19 5.04
C GLU A 193 3.71 -16.48 4.47
N ALA A 194 3.68 -16.13 3.18
CA ALA A 194 4.81 -15.60 2.41
C ALA A 194 5.51 -14.39 3.01
N ASN A 195 4.79 -13.33 3.37
CA ASN A 195 5.38 -12.10 3.89
C ASN A 195 6.07 -12.34 5.23
N ILE A 196 5.43 -13.09 6.12
CA ILE A 196 6.02 -13.45 7.42
C ILE A 196 7.18 -14.43 7.26
N TYR A 197 7.10 -15.36 6.31
CA TYR A 197 8.18 -16.30 6.00
C TYR A 197 9.40 -15.60 5.38
N GLY A 198 9.18 -14.49 4.66
CA GLY A 198 10.23 -13.71 4.02
C GLY A 198 11.22 -13.08 5.02
N ASP A 199 10.75 -12.65 6.19
CA ASP A 199 11.59 -12.18 7.29
C ASP A 199 10.88 -12.38 8.66
N PRO A 200 10.94 -13.61 9.23
CA PRO A 200 10.29 -13.93 10.49
C PRO A 200 10.81 -13.10 11.66
N GLU A 201 12.11 -12.80 11.68
CA GLU A 201 12.73 -11.96 12.70
C GLU A 201 12.23 -10.52 12.65
N ALA A 202 12.03 -9.96 11.45
CA ALA A 202 11.41 -8.65 11.31
C ALA A 202 9.96 -8.65 11.77
N ALA A 203 9.21 -9.70 11.42
CA ALA A 203 7.83 -9.86 11.86
C ALA A 203 7.73 -9.90 13.39
N ASP A 204 8.59 -10.65 14.07
CA ASP A 204 8.62 -10.69 15.54
C ASP A 204 8.93 -9.31 16.15
N VAL A 205 9.91 -8.59 15.59
CA VAL A 205 10.23 -7.21 16.02
C VAL A 205 9.02 -6.28 15.86
N VAL A 206 8.32 -6.34 14.73
CA VAL A 206 7.14 -5.50 14.49
C VAL A 206 6.00 -5.87 15.42
N PHE A 207 5.64 -7.15 15.53
CA PHE A 207 4.52 -7.61 16.35
C PHE A 207 4.74 -7.41 17.86
N THR A 208 6.00 -7.36 18.31
CA THR A 208 6.35 -7.08 19.71
C THR A 208 6.69 -5.61 19.99
N SER A 209 6.61 -4.73 18.98
CA SER A 209 7.03 -3.32 19.08
C SER A 209 6.15 -2.43 19.99
N GLY A 210 4.93 -2.86 20.30
CA GLY A 210 3.94 -2.04 21.01
C GLY A 210 3.22 -1.00 20.14
N ALA A 211 3.44 -1.00 18.82
CA ALA A 211 2.67 -0.19 17.88
C ALA A 211 1.19 -0.67 17.79
N ASN A 212 0.31 0.21 17.34
CA ASN A 212 -1.08 -0.14 17.03
C ASN A 212 -1.16 -0.92 15.71
N ILE A 213 -1.24 -2.25 15.78
CA ILE A 213 -1.13 -3.13 14.60
C ILE A 213 -2.45 -3.85 14.33
N VAL A 214 -2.85 -3.85 13.05
CA VAL A 214 -3.93 -4.69 12.52
C VAL A 214 -3.30 -5.70 11.56
N ILE A 215 -3.59 -6.98 11.74
CA ILE A 215 -3.08 -8.05 10.88
C ILE A 215 -4.22 -8.64 10.06
N VAL A 216 -4.04 -8.66 8.74
CA VAL A 216 -4.95 -9.23 7.76
C VAL A 216 -4.29 -10.47 7.17
N GLY A 217 -4.54 -11.63 7.80
CA GLY A 217 -3.94 -12.90 7.42
C GLY A 217 -4.74 -13.72 6.41
N LEU A 218 -4.14 -14.83 5.96
CA LEU A 218 -4.74 -15.77 4.99
C LEU A 218 -6.11 -16.30 5.41
N ASN A 219 -6.34 -16.45 6.71
CA ASN A 219 -7.63 -16.87 7.28
C ASN A 219 -8.78 -15.90 6.90
N ILE A 220 -8.49 -14.66 6.50
CA ILE A 220 -9.47 -13.69 6.01
C ILE A 220 -9.34 -13.50 4.49
N THR A 221 -8.12 -13.29 3.99
CA THR A 221 -7.92 -12.92 2.57
C THR A 221 -8.38 -14.01 1.60
N THR A 222 -8.24 -15.29 1.97
CA THR A 222 -8.70 -16.42 1.15
C THR A 222 -10.22 -16.53 1.03
N GLN A 223 -10.99 -15.75 1.82
CA GLN A 223 -12.44 -15.65 1.70
C GLN A 223 -12.87 -14.59 0.67
N VAL A 224 -11.99 -13.66 0.29
CA VAL A 224 -12.26 -12.59 -0.65
C VAL A 224 -11.72 -12.99 -2.02
N LEU A 225 -12.59 -13.53 -2.87
CA LEU A 225 -12.23 -14.04 -4.19
C LEU A 225 -12.66 -13.08 -5.29
N MET A 226 -11.77 -12.84 -6.24
CA MET A 226 -12.09 -12.17 -7.49
C MET A 226 -12.43 -13.20 -8.57
N THR A 227 -13.67 -13.18 -9.04
CA THR A 227 -14.15 -14.10 -10.08
C THR A 227 -13.89 -13.56 -11.48
N GLY A 228 -14.02 -14.42 -12.50
CA GLY A 228 -13.94 -14.00 -13.89
C GLY A 228 -14.98 -12.94 -14.27
N GLU A 229 -16.16 -12.95 -13.62
CA GLU A 229 -17.18 -11.92 -13.82
C GLU A 229 -16.72 -10.56 -13.29
N ASN A 230 -16.03 -10.53 -12.15
CA ASN A 230 -15.45 -9.31 -11.61
C ASN A 230 -14.38 -8.74 -12.55
N LEU A 231 -13.53 -9.61 -13.11
CA LEU A 231 -12.53 -9.21 -14.11
C LEU A 231 -13.15 -8.69 -15.40
N ALA A 232 -14.26 -9.27 -15.85
CA ALA A 232 -14.99 -8.79 -17.02
C ALA A 232 -15.55 -7.37 -16.79
N VAL A 233 -16.03 -7.05 -15.59
CA VAL A 233 -16.47 -5.69 -15.24
C VAL A 233 -15.28 -4.71 -15.28
N ILE A 234 -14.11 -5.11 -14.77
CA ILE A 234 -12.88 -4.31 -14.80
C ILE A 234 -12.47 -4.02 -16.26
N LEU A 235 -12.54 -5.02 -17.15
CA LEU A 235 -12.22 -4.85 -18.58
C LEU A 235 -13.11 -3.83 -19.30
N LEU A 236 -14.37 -3.71 -18.89
CA LEU A 236 -15.31 -2.75 -19.45
C LEU A 236 -15.08 -1.32 -18.93
N SER A 237 -14.22 -1.15 -17.92
CA SER A 237 -13.83 0.16 -17.40
C SER A 237 -12.91 0.91 -18.37
N LYS A 238 -13.08 2.22 -18.47
CA LYS A 238 -12.24 3.09 -19.32
C LYS A 238 -11.00 3.63 -18.60
N GLN A 239 -10.77 3.28 -17.34
CA GLN A 239 -9.60 3.79 -16.62
C GLN A 239 -8.35 2.97 -16.96
N VAL A 240 -7.24 3.68 -17.18
CA VAL A 240 -5.95 3.10 -17.57
C VAL A 240 -5.42 2.13 -16.50
N SER A 241 -5.58 2.45 -15.22
CA SER A 241 -5.22 1.58 -14.09
C SER A 241 -5.95 0.23 -14.13
N PHE A 242 -7.24 0.24 -14.47
CA PHE A 242 -8.04 -0.99 -14.56
C PHE A 242 -7.70 -1.84 -15.78
N ALA A 243 -7.37 -1.22 -16.92
CA ALA A 243 -6.87 -1.95 -18.09
C ALA A 243 -5.54 -2.65 -17.78
N PHE A 244 -4.63 -1.96 -17.09
CA PHE A 244 -3.36 -2.54 -16.64
C PHE A 244 -3.57 -3.71 -15.66
N ILE A 245 -4.40 -3.53 -14.63
CA ILE A 245 -4.74 -4.59 -13.67
C ILE A 245 -5.28 -5.83 -14.42
N PHE A 246 -6.17 -5.63 -15.38
CA PHE A 246 -6.73 -6.73 -16.15
C PHE A 246 -5.65 -7.51 -16.92
N GLU A 247 -4.73 -6.81 -17.61
CA GLU A 247 -3.63 -7.45 -18.34
C GLU A 247 -2.73 -8.28 -17.41
N VAL A 248 -2.33 -7.71 -16.26
CA VAL A 248 -1.46 -8.37 -15.30
C VAL A 248 -2.16 -9.59 -14.67
N VAL A 249 -3.42 -9.45 -14.23
CA VAL A 249 -4.16 -10.53 -13.56
C VAL A 249 -4.45 -11.70 -14.50
N ILE A 250 -4.84 -11.46 -15.75
CA ILE A 250 -5.12 -12.53 -16.72
C ILE A 250 -3.88 -13.36 -17.02
N LEU A 251 -2.70 -12.74 -17.07
CA LEU A 251 -1.45 -13.46 -17.33
C LEU A 251 -1.10 -14.43 -16.19
N THR A 252 -1.31 -14.03 -14.94
CA THR A 252 -1.10 -14.93 -13.79
C THR A 252 -2.15 -16.01 -13.66
N MET A 253 -3.41 -15.72 -13.98
CA MET A 253 -4.44 -16.77 -14.07
C MET A 253 -4.07 -17.82 -15.12
N LYS A 254 -3.54 -17.41 -16.28
CA LYS A 254 -3.06 -18.35 -17.32
C LYS A 254 -1.89 -19.18 -16.82
N HIS A 255 -0.91 -18.60 -16.13
CA HIS A 255 0.21 -19.34 -15.57
C HIS A 255 -0.24 -20.41 -14.56
N HIS A 256 -1.19 -20.12 -13.68
CA HIS A 256 -1.72 -21.11 -12.72
C HIS A 256 -2.64 -22.17 -13.34
N LEU A 257 -3.34 -21.86 -14.43
CA LEU A 257 -4.17 -22.83 -15.17
C LEU A 257 -3.34 -23.87 -15.94
N PHE A 258 -2.09 -23.57 -16.29
CA PHE A 258 -1.19 -24.49 -17.00
C PHE A 258 -0.31 -25.37 -16.08
N ILE A 259 -0.36 -25.17 -14.76
CA ILE A 259 0.44 -25.93 -13.76
C ILE A 259 -0.46 -26.92 -12.96
N ARG A 260 -1.69 -27.20 -13.42
CA ARG A 260 -2.53 -28.29 -12.90
C ARG A 260 -2.62 -29.45 -13.88
#